data_AF-A0A7W9PFC6-F1
#
_entry.id   AF-A0A7W9PFC6-F1
#
_cell.length_a   1.000
_cell.length_b   1.000
_cell.length_c   1.000
_cell.angle_alpha   90.00
_cell.angle_beta   90.00
_cell.angle_gamma   90.00
#
_symmetry.space_group_name_H-M   'P 1'
#
loop_
_entity.id
_entity.type
_entity.pdbx_description
1 polymer ?
#
loop_
_entity_poly.entity_id
_entity_poly.type
_entity_poly.pdbx_seq_one_letter_code
_entity_poly.pdbx_strand_id
1 'polypeptide(L)'
;MAGIQQSDVERRVDMPFTYCRIDPGPVPKRFGRLLVRIHADCDEMLCRPKLRGVQSVSPGPGPDAPLICRVADDRIVAIVSRYADAEAALKAAQAAFCDGYPEATKVMLTAANEFASARHQRDSQFLHSLPGDGTIPVATITKFGLSYTEVHRLLGGLGPANGRWVGM
;
A
#
# COMPACT_ATOMS: atom_id res chain seq x y z
N MET A 1 27.35 4.87 40.88
CA MET A 1 27.30 5.14 39.43
C MET A 1 26.78 3.88 38.75
N ALA A 2 25.46 3.80 38.58
CA ALA A 2 24.81 2.67 37.93
C ALA A 2 24.64 3.01 36.44
N GLY A 3 25.26 2.21 35.58
CA GLY A 3 25.19 2.34 34.14
C GLY A 3 23.77 2.11 33.64
N ILE A 4 23.25 3.09 32.91
CA ILE A 4 22.02 2.96 32.15
C ILE A 4 22.30 1.92 31.05
N GLN A 5 21.73 0.73 31.20
CA GLN A 5 21.81 -0.34 30.21
C GLN A 5 21.17 0.14 28.90
N GLN A 6 21.93 0.01 27.81
CA GLN A 6 21.51 0.33 26.43
C GLN A 6 20.25 -0.44 25.95
N SER A 7 19.79 -1.44 26.70
CA SER A 7 18.63 -2.28 26.35
C SER A 7 17.26 -1.62 26.60
N ASP A 8 17.18 -0.51 27.34
CA ASP A 8 15.90 0.17 27.62
C ASP A 8 15.59 1.35 26.66
N VAL A 9 16.51 1.68 25.75
CA VAL A 9 16.28 2.69 24.70
C VAL A 9 15.67 2.06 23.43
N GLU A 10 15.84 0.75 23.22
CA GLU A 10 15.19 0.01 22.12
C GLU A 10 13.66 -0.14 22.30
N ARG A 11 13.13 0.30 23.44
CA ARG A 11 11.68 0.44 23.73
C ARG A 11 11.14 1.85 23.50
N ARG A 12 11.70 2.62 22.56
CA ARG A 12 11.08 3.85 22.12
C ARG A 12 10.79 3.83 20.63
N VAL A 13 9.48 3.77 20.39
CA VAL A 13 8.75 3.96 19.14
C VAL A 13 8.70 2.71 18.26
N ASP A 14 7.69 1.87 18.51
CA ASP A 14 6.87 1.32 17.42
C ASP A 14 6.47 2.50 16.52
N MET A 15 7.36 2.93 15.60
CA MET A 15 7.07 4.10 14.77
C MET A 15 5.87 3.78 13.87
N PRO A 16 5.07 4.78 13.50
CA PRO A 16 3.95 4.62 12.57
C PRO A 16 4.47 4.43 11.12
N PHE A 17 5.24 3.36 10.88
CA PHE A 17 6.15 3.21 9.74
C PHE A 17 5.45 3.03 8.39
N THR A 18 4.22 2.51 8.34
CA THR A 18 3.51 2.34 7.06
C THR A 18 3.23 3.68 6.40
N TYR A 19 2.82 4.69 7.18
CA TYR A 19 2.52 6.03 6.66
C TYR A 19 3.77 6.76 6.16
N CYS A 20 4.91 6.58 6.83
CA CYS A 20 6.18 7.20 6.44
C CYS A 20 6.74 6.61 5.14
N ARG A 21 6.35 5.39 4.78
CA ARG A 21 6.71 4.74 3.51
C ARG A 21 5.79 5.14 2.35
N ILE A 22 4.59 5.66 2.65
CA ILE A 22 3.66 6.11 1.62
C ILE A 22 4.18 7.41 1.01
N ASP A 23 4.53 7.36 -0.27
CA ASP A 23 4.96 8.54 -1.02
C ASP A 23 3.74 9.21 -1.68
N PRO A 24 3.35 10.43 -1.26
CA PRO A 24 2.26 11.17 -1.90
C PRO A 24 2.61 11.67 -3.30
N GLY A 25 3.88 11.56 -3.72
CA GLY A 25 4.39 12.16 -4.94
C GLY A 25 4.62 13.67 -4.80
N PRO A 26 4.81 14.38 -5.92
CA PRO A 26 4.93 15.84 -5.92
C PRO A 26 3.65 16.49 -5.35
N VAL A 27 3.82 17.39 -4.38
CA VAL A 27 2.70 18.12 -3.75
C VAL A 27 2.85 19.63 -3.91
N PRO A 28 1.74 20.39 -3.98
CA PRO A 28 1.77 21.85 -3.92
C PRO A 28 2.37 22.38 -2.61
N LYS A 29 3.03 23.55 -2.66
CA LYS A 29 3.74 24.17 -1.51
C LYS A 29 2.91 24.26 -0.22
N ARG A 30 1.61 24.53 -0.33
CA ARG A 30 0.68 24.57 0.83
C ARG A 30 0.60 23.23 1.56
N PHE A 31 0.54 22.14 0.81
CA PHE A 31 0.52 20.78 1.36
C PHE A 31 1.92 20.38 1.80
N GLY A 32 2.96 20.83 1.10
CA GLY A 32 4.32 20.59 1.55
C GLY A 32 4.61 21.13 2.95
N ARG A 33 4.18 22.37 3.24
CA ARG A 33 4.25 22.94 4.61
C ARG A 33 3.49 22.12 5.63
N LEU A 34 2.32 21.60 5.25
CA LEU A 34 1.50 20.76 6.13
C LEU A 34 2.21 19.43 6.43
N LEU A 35 2.77 18.76 5.42
CA LEU A 35 3.51 17.51 5.59
C LEU A 35 4.74 17.68 6.48
N VAL A 36 5.52 18.74 6.28
CA VAL A 36 6.67 19.06 7.17
C VAL A 36 6.21 19.26 8.61
N ARG A 37 5.06 19.90 8.83
CA ARG A 37 4.52 20.13 10.17
C ARG A 37 3.99 18.85 10.81
N ILE A 38 3.23 18.03 10.07
CA ILE A 38 2.67 16.76 10.58
C ILE A 38 3.78 15.78 10.92
N HIS A 39 4.84 15.74 10.11
CA HIS A 39 5.97 14.83 10.26
C HIS A 39 7.19 15.52 10.87
N ALA A 40 7.00 16.55 11.70
CA ALA A 40 8.10 17.34 12.25
C ALA A 40 9.15 16.46 12.95
N ASP A 41 8.69 15.47 13.71
CA ASP A 41 9.53 14.55 14.50
C ASP A 41 10.01 13.31 13.73
N CYS A 42 9.61 13.15 12.46
CA CYS A 42 10.07 12.03 11.64
C CYS A 42 11.48 12.29 11.08
N ASP A 43 12.27 11.23 10.90
CA ASP A 43 13.50 11.31 10.11
C ASP A 43 13.15 11.61 8.64
N GLU A 44 13.72 12.67 8.08
CA GLU A 44 13.48 13.10 6.70
C GLU A 44 13.95 12.08 5.67
N MET A 45 15.02 11.34 5.96
CA MET A 45 15.57 10.33 5.07
C MET A 45 14.68 9.08 4.99
N LEU A 46 13.86 8.84 6.01
CA LEU A 46 13.00 7.65 6.14
C LEU A 46 11.52 7.97 5.92
N CYS A 47 11.13 9.25 6.00
CA CYS A 47 9.75 9.69 5.89
C CYS A 47 9.48 10.33 4.52
N ARG A 48 8.90 9.56 3.61
CA ARG A 48 8.51 10.02 2.27
C ARG A 48 7.59 11.25 2.30
N PRO A 49 6.56 11.33 3.16
CA PRO A 49 5.75 12.54 3.28
C PRO A 49 6.57 13.78 3.69
N LYS A 50 7.49 13.66 4.66
CA LYS A 50 8.35 14.77 5.09
C LYS A 50 9.27 15.22 3.97
N LEU A 51 9.94 14.26 3.30
CA LEU A 51 10.83 14.52 2.17
C LEU A 51 10.09 15.27 1.04
N ARG A 52 8.91 14.80 0.63
CA ARG A 52 8.07 15.50 -0.36
C ARG A 52 7.65 16.90 0.10
N GLY A 53 7.39 17.04 1.40
CA GLY A 53 7.10 18.32 2.02
C GLY A 53 8.25 19.32 1.90
N VAL A 54 9.47 18.90 2.25
CA VAL A 54 10.70 19.70 2.15
C VAL A 54 10.99 20.09 0.70
N GLN A 55 10.95 19.12 -0.22
CA GLN A 55 11.14 19.37 -1.66
C GLN A 55 10.15 20.40 -2.23
N SER A 56 8.91 20.40 -1.73
CA SER A 56 7.87 21.33 -2.15
C SER A 56 8.04 22.75 -1.60
N VAL A 57 8.62 22.90 -0.40
CA VAL A 57 8.80 24.23 0.24
C VAL A 57 10.15 24.87 -0.08
N SER A 58 11.18 24.05 -0.25
CA SER A 58 12.56 24.41 -0.51
C SER A 58 13.12 23.47 -1.57
N PRO A 59 12.81 23.70 -2.87
CA PRO A 59 13.30 22.86 -3.94
C PRO A 59 14.84 22.97 -4.02
N GLY A 60 15.53 21.90 -3.63
CA GLY A 60 16.95 21.71 -3.90
C GLY A 60 17.21 21.41 -5.39
N PRO A 61 18.46 21.13 -5.78
CA PRO A 61 18.78 20.75 -7.15
C PRO A 61 18.17 19.37 -7.46
N GLY A 62 17.11 19.39 -8.28
CA GLY A 62 16.48 18.22 -8.90
C GLY A 62 15.31 17.62 -8.11
N PRO A 63 14.12 17.44 -8.71
CA PRO A 63 13.11 16.57 -8.11
C PRO A 63 13.64 15.12 -8.12
N ASP A 64 13.36 14.33 -7.07
CA ASP A 64 13.55 12.88 -7.17
C ASP A 64 12.84 12.38 -8.42
N ALA A 65 13.48 11.46 -9.16
CA ALA A 65 12.87 10.81 -10.29
C ALA A 65 11.47 10.29 -9.91
N PRO A 66 10.45 10.48 -10.77
CA PRO A 66 9.12 9.99 -10.48
C PRO A 66 9.19 8.48 -10.22
N LEU A 67 8.50 8.01 -9.17
CA LEU A 67 8.45 6.58 -8.88
C LEU A 67 7.69 5.88 -10.01
N ILE A 68 8.43 5.14 -10.83
CA ILE A 68 7.88 4.44 -12.00
C ILE A 68 7.19 3.16 -11.51
N CYS A 69 5.89 3.04 -11.77
CA CYS A 69 5.17 1.79 -11.60
C CYS A 69 5.72 0.74 -12.58
N ARG A 70 6.16 -0.41 -12.06
CA ARG A 70 6.76 -1.49 -12.89
C ARG A 70 5.75 -2.31 -13.68
N VAL A 71 4.47 -2.13 -13.39
CA VAL A 71 3.35 -2.81 -14.06
C VAL A 71 2.73 -1.83 -15.06
N ALA A 72 2.54 -2.29 -16.30
CA ALA A 72 1.90 -1.52 -17.35
C ALA A 72 0.42 -1.22 -17.02
N ASP A 73 -0.03 -0.01 -17.39
CA ASP A 73 -1.34 0.50 -16.96
C ASP A 73 -2.51 -0.32 -17.50
N ASP A 74 -2.41 -0.83 -18.73
CA ASP A 74 -3.38 -1.74 -19.35
C ASP A 74 -3.54 -3.05 -18.55
N ARG A 75 -2.42 -3.61 -18.08
CA ARG A 75 -2.41 -4.80 -17.23
C ARG A 75 -3.07 -4.51 -15.89
N ILE A 76 -2.81 -3.36 -15.28
CA ILE A 76 -3.46 -2.96 -14.02
C ILE A 76 -4.97 -2.84 -14.22
N VAL A 77 -5.40 -2.16 -15.28
CA VAL A 77 -6.82 -2.01 -15.62
C VAL A 77 -7.49 -3.39 -15.75
N ALA A 78 -6.89 -4.32 -16.50
CA ALA A 78 -7.44 -5.66 -16.66
C ALA A 78 -7.59 -6.42 -15.33
N ILE A 79 -6.60 -6.31 -14.43
CA ILE A 79 -6.62 -6.97 -13.12
C ILE A 79 -7.68 -6.35 -12.20
N VAL A 80 -7.78 -5.02 -12.19
CA VAL A 80 -8.76 -4.31 -11.36
C VAL A 80 -10.18 -4.57 -11.86
N SER A 81 -10.41 -4.57 -13.18
CA SER A 81 -11.70 -4.94 -13.75
C SER A 81 -12.10 -6.37 -13.38
N ARG A 82 -11.18 -7.35 -13.54
CA ARG A 82 -11.43 -8.74 -13.13
C ARG A 82 -11.78 -8.86 -11.64
N TYR A 83 -11.12 -8.10 -10.78
CA TYR A 83 -11.45 -8.04 -9.35
C TYR A 83 -12.87 -7.50 -9.11
N ALA A 84 -13.22 -6.38 -9.76
CA ALA A 84 -14.54 -5.76 -9.62
C ALA A 84 -15.66 -6.68 -10.13
N ASP A 85 -15.44 -7.34 -11.28
CA ASP A 85 -16.40 -8.29 -11.85
C ASP A 85 -16.62 -9.49 -10.92
N ALA A 86 -15.55 -10.06 -10.37
CA ALA A 86 -15.64 -11.18 -9.43
C ALA A 86 -16.29 -10.78 -8.10
N GLU A 87 -16.05 -9.56 -7.60
CA GLU A 87 -16.72 -9.03 -6.41
C GLU A 87 -18.23 -8.86 -6.66
N ALA A 88 -18.61 -8.32 -7.82
CA ALA A 88 -20.01 -8.17 -8.21
C ALA A 88 -20.71 -9.52 -8.36
N ALA A 89 -20.05 -10.50 -8.98
CA ALA A 89 -20.57 -11.87 -9.12
C ALA A 89 -20.79 -12.54 -7.76
N LEU A 90 -19.85 -12.38 -6.82
CA LEU A 90 -20.00 -12.91 -5.46
C LEU A 90 -21.17 -12.25 -4.73
N LYS A 91 -21.32 -10.93 -4.81
CA LYS A 91 -22.47 -10.22 -4.21
C LYS A 91 -23.81 -10.69 -4.79
N ALA A 92 -23.87 -10.87 -6.11
CA ALA A 92 -25.07 -11.38 -6.78
C ALA A 92 -25.39 -12.83 -6.35
N ALA A 93 -24.39 -13.69 -6.23
CA ALA A 93 -24.57 -15.07 -5.78
C ALA A 93 -25.00 -15.15 -4.31
N GLN A 94 -24.50 -14.27 -3.46
CA GLN A 94 -24.93 -14.14 -2.06
C GLN A 94 -26.40 -13.71 -1.96
N ALA A 95 -26.83 -12.74 -2.77
CA ALA A 95 -28.22 -12.32 -2.82
C ALA A 95 -29.13 -13.48 -3.25
N ALA A 96 -28.76 -14.20 -4.32
CA ALA A 96 -29.52 -15.36 -4.79
C ALA A 96 -29.58 -16.49 -3.75
N PHE A 97 -28.53 -16.68 -2.96
CA PHE A 97 -28.52 -17.64 -1.85
C PHE A 97 -29.51 -17.24 -0.75
N CYS A 98 -29.52 -15.97 -0.37
CA CYS A 98 -30.47 -15.43 0.62
C CYS A 98 -31.93 -15.54 0.14
N ASP A 99 -32.17 -15.39 -1.16
CA ASP A 99 -33.50 -15.48 -1.78
C ASP A 99 -33.98 -16.94 -1.98
N GLY A 100 -33.15 -17.94 -1.64
CA GLY A 100 -33.53 -19.35 -1.66
C GLY A 100 -33.58 -19.99 -3.05
N TYR A 101 -32.88 -19.42 -4.04
CA TYR A 101 -32.85 -20.00 -5.39
C TYR A 101 -32.21 -21.40 -5.40
N PRO A 102 -32.81 -22.38 -6.10
CA PRO A 102 -32.17 -23.66 -6.33
C PRO A 102 -30.88 -23.44 -7.12
N GLU A 103 -29.80 -24.16 -6.76
CA GLU A 103 -28.40 -23.99 -7.25
C GLU A 103 -27.60 -22.81 -6.70
N ALA A 104 -28.19 -21.91 -5.89
CA ALA A 104 -27.48 -20.72 -5.40
C ALA A 104 -26.21 -21.05 -4.58
N THR A 105 -26.21 -22.15 -3.82
CA THR A 105 -25.02 -22.61 -3.07
C THR A 105 -23.83 -22.88 -3.99
N LYS A 106 -24.07 -23.58 -5.11
CA LYS A 106 -23.00 -23.92 -6.07
C LYS A 106 -22.46 -22.67 -6.75
N VAL A 107 -23.35 -21.76 -7.16
CA VAL A 107 -22.97 -20.48 -7.76
C VAL A 107 -22.17 -19.62 -6.77
N MET A 108 -22.58 -19.57 -5.51
CA MET A 108 -21.86 -18.85 -4.45
C MET A 108 -20.45 -19.39 -4.21
N LEU A 109 -20.28 -20.73 -4.17
CA LEU A 109 -18.96 -21.34 -4.01
C LEU A 109 -18.02 -21.04 -5.18
N THR A 110 -18.53 -21.10 -6.42
CA THR A 110 -17.75 -20.74 -7.61
C THR A 110 -17.34 -19.26 -7.57
N ALA A 111 -18.30 -18.36 -7.31
CA ALA A 111 -18.04 -16.92 -7.24
C ALA A 111 -17.05 -16.56 -6.11
N ALA A 112 -17.11 -17.27 -4.97
CA ALA A 112 -16.17 -17.07 -3.87
C ALA A 112 -14.73 -17.46 -4.26
N ASN A 113 -14.56 -18.57 -4.97
CA ASN A 113 -13.25 -19.01 -5.47
C ASN A 113 -12.70 -18.05 -6.53
N GLU A 114 -13.55 -17.59 -7.46
CA GLU A 114 -13.15 -16.61 -8.48
C GLU A 114 -12.74 -15.28 -7.86
N PHE A 115 -13.51 -14.79 -6.88
CA PHE A 115 -13.17 -13.59 -6.14
C PHE A 115 -11.84 -13.74 -5.37
N ALA A 116 -11.63 -14.86 -4.69
CA ALA A 116 -10.38 -15.14 -4.00
C ALA A 116 -9.18 -15.15 -4.96
N SER A 117 -9.33 -15.78 -6.14
CA SER A 117 -8.31 -15.81 -7.19
C SER A 117 -8.01 -14.42 -7.74
N ALA A 118 -9.05 -13.64 -8.08
CA ALA A 118 -8.89 -12.28 -8.60
C ALA A 118 -8.24 -11.35 -7.57
N ARG A 119 -8.64 -11.45 -6.31
CA ARG A 119 -8.01 -10.72 -5.20
C ARG A 119 -6.54 -11.08 -5.05
N HIS A 120 -6.21 -12.37 -5.02
CA HIS A 120 -4.82 -12.82 -4.92
C HIS A 120 -3.95 -12.28 -6.07
N GLN A 121 -4.48 -12.32 -7.30
CA GLN A 121 -3.78 -11.76 -8.46
C GLN A 121 -3.55 -10.25 -8.32
N ARG A 122 -4.57 -9.49 -7.94
CA ARG A 122 -4.47 -8.03 -7.72
C ARG A 122 -3.44 -7.70 -6.65
N ASP A 123 -3.51 -8.39 -5.52
CA ASP A 123 -2.62 -8.19 -4.38
C ASP A 123 -1.15 -8.51 -4.74
N SER A 124 -0.91 -9.62 -5.44
CA SER A 124 0.42 -10.01 -5.92
C SER A 124 1.00 -8.99 -6.90
N GLN A 125 0.19 -8.50 -7.84
CA GLN A 125 0.63 -7.52 -8.83
C GLN A 125 0.87 -6.14 -8.22
N PHE A 126 0.08 -5.75 -7.21
CA PHE A 126 0.37 -4.57 -6.41
C PHE A 126 1.74 -4.68 -5.74
N LEU A 127 2.03 -5.78 -5.03
CA LEU A 127 3.33 -5.97 -4.37
C LEU A 127 4.49 -5.95 -5.38
N HIS A 128 4.33 -6.58 -6.54
CA HIS A 128 5.33 -6.58 -7.60
C HIS A 128 5.58 -5.18 -8.21
N SER A 129 4.55 -4.33 -8.22
CA SER A 129 4.65 -2.96 -8.73
C SER A 129 5.44 -2.03 -7.82
N LEU A 130 5.65 -2.39 -6.54
CA LEU A 130 6.32 -1.54 -5.57
C LEU A 130 7.84 -1.45 -5.84
N PRO A 131 8.43 -0.27 -5.59
CA PRO A 131 9.87 -0.09 -5.52
C PRO A 131 10.55 -1.04 -4.52
N GLY A 132 11.79 -1.44 -4.83
CA GLY A 132 12.59 -2.33 -3.97
C GLY A 132 13.09 -1.70 -2.67
N ASP A 133 13.07 -0.37 -2.57
CA ASP A 133 13.43 0.39 -1.37
C ASP A 133 12.29 0.41 -0.31
N GLY A 134 11.17 -0.26 -0.61
CA GLY A 134 10.02 -0.34 0.27
C GLY A 134 9.11 0.89 0.24
N THR A 135 9.32 1.85 -0.65
CA THR A 135 8.40 2.98 -0.85
C THR A 135 7.06 2.50 -1.41
N ILE A 136 5.97 3.16 -1.01
CA ILE A 136 4.62 2.85 -1.46
C ILE A 136 4.02 4.09 -2.13
N PRO A 137 4.08 4.21 -3.47
CA PRO A 137 3.51 5.37 -4.15
C PRO A 137 1.99 5.41 -3.98
N VAL A 138 1.42 6.55 -3.58
CA VAL A 138 -0.04 6.76 -3.55
C VAL A 138 -0.66 6.52 -4.92
N ALA A 139 0.01 6.95 -5.99
CA ALA A 139 -0.44 6.70 -7.36
C ALA A 139 -0.63 5.20 -7.65
N THR A 140 0.27 4.35 -7.14
CA THR A 140 0.17 2.89 -7.29
C THR A 140 -1.00 2.33 -6.48
N ILE A 141 -1.19 2.79 -5.23
CA ILE A 141 -2.36 2.41 -4.41
C ILE A 141 -3.66 2.72 -5.17
N THR A 142 -3.76 3.95 -5.70
CA THR A 142 -4.94 4.41 -6.46
C THR A 142 -5.16 3.58 -7.72
N LYS A 143 -4.11 3.29 -8.49
CA LYS A 143 -4.20 2.49 -9.72
C LYS A 143 -4.75 1.08 -9.46
N PHE A 144 -4.37 0.46 -8.34
CA PHE A 144 -4.86 -0.87 -7.95
C PHE A 144 -6.21 -0.84 -7.19
N GLY A 145 -6.76 0.34 -6.93
CA GLY A 145 -8.05 0.49 -6.22
C GLY A 145 -8.00 -0.04 -4.79
N LEU A 146 -6.86 0.07 -4.11
CA LEU A 146 -6.69 -0.46 -2.76
C LEU A 146 -7.07 0.58 -1.70
N SER A 147 -7.81 0.14 -0.69
CA SER A 147 -8.03 0.90 0.53
C SER A 147 -6.80 0.90 1.43
N TYR A 148 -6.75 1.85 2.38
CA TYR A 148 -5.69 1.90 3.38
C TYR A 148 -5.59 0.58 4.20
N THR A 149 -6.73 0.01 4.58
CA THR A 149 -6.78 -1.26 5.32
C THR A 149 -6.19 -2.41 4.52
N GLU A 150 -6.42 -2.45 3.20
CA GLU A 150 -5.83 -3.47 2.34
C GLU A 150 -4.33 -3.29 2.17
N VAL A 151 -3.87 -2.05 1.99
CA VAL A 151 -2.43 -1.74 1.95
C VAL A 151 -1.77 -2.16 3.26
N HIS A 152 -2.36 -1.83 4.41
CA HIS A 152 -1.83 -2.24 5.71
C HIS A 152 -1.78 -3.77 5.87
N ARG A 153 -2.82 -4.49 5.45
CA ARG A 153 -2.85 -5.97 5.47
C ARG A 153 -1.74 -6.57 4.59
N LEU A 154 -1.52 -6.01 3.39
CA LEU A 154 -0.53 -6.52 2.44
C LEU A 154 0.90 -6.27 2.90
N LEU A 155 1.13 -5.17 3.61
CA LEU A 155 2.45 -4.76 4.07
C LEU A 155 2.74 -5.18 5.52
N GLY A 156 1.72 -5.55 6.29
CA GLY A 156 1.85 -6.01 7.69
C GLY A 156 2.63 -7.32 7.87
N GLY A 157 3.06 -7.97 6.78
CA GLY A 157 4.02 -9.09 6.76
C GLY A 157 5.42 -8.70 6.26
N LEU A 158 5.64 -7.47 5.84
CA LEU A 158 6.95 -6.95 5.43
C LEU A 158 7.58 -6.31 6.66
N GLY A 159 8.47 -7.05 7.33
CA GLY A 159 9.25 -6.54 8.45
C GLY A 159 10.04 -5.26 8.11
N PRO A 160 10.70 -4.65 9.11
CA PRO A 160 11.55 -3.48 8.88
C PRO A 160 12.54 -3.76 7.74
N ALA A 161 12.82 -2.74 6.93
CA ALA A 161 13.54 -2.80 5.65
C ALA A 161 15.03 -3.19 5.74
N ASN A 162 15.36 -4.18 6.59
CA ASN A 162 16.66 -4.82 6.73
C ASN A 162 16.60 -6.33 6.40
N GLY A 163 15.43 -6.86 6.03
CA GLY A 163 15.23 -8.27 5.72
C GLY A 163 15.32 -8.57 4.23
N ARG A 164 16.52 -8.96 3.78
CA ARG A 164 16.82 -9.74 2.56
C ARG A 164 15.59 -10.46 1.98
N TRP A 165 15.17 -10.07 0.78
CA TRP A 165 14.20 -10.82 -0.02
C TRP A 165 14.77 -12.21 -0.30
N VAL A 166 14.30 -13.23 0.42
CA VAL A 166 14.50 -14.62 -0.01
C VAL A 166 13.40 -14.89 -1.03
N GLY A 167 13.82 -14.96 -2.29
CA GLY A 167 12.96 -15.37 -3.39
C GLY A 167 12.37 -16.76 -3.11
N MET A 168 11.08 -16.89 -3.44
CA MET A 168 10.52 -18.13 -3.97
C MET A 168 10.31 -17.92 -5.45
#